data_AF-A0A3D2SIF7-F1
#
_entry.id   AF-A0A3D2SIF7-F1
#
_cell.length_a   1.000
_cell.length_b   1.000
_cell.length_c   1.000
_cell.angle_alpha   90.00
_cell.angle_beta   90.00
_cell.angle_gamma   90.00
#
_symmetry.space_group_name_H-M   'P 1'
#
loop_
_entity.id
_entity.type
_entity.pdbx_description
1 polymer ?
#
loop_
_entity_poly.entity_id
_entity_poly.type
_entity_poly.pdbx_seq_one_letter_code
_entity_poly.pdbx_strand_id
1 'polypeptide(L)' 'WISAEDLQRTKNIIQRAKLPISCPKIPLDEFLSYMAHDKKVLNGQLRLVLLQQLGQAVITKEFDVEKMKQVILENQAE' A
#
# COMPACT_ATOMS: atom_id res chain seq x y z
N TRP A 1 12.90 -6.37 0.82
CA TRP A 1 11.95 -5.40 0.25
C TRP A 1 12.31 -5.20 -1.20
N ILE A 2 11.32 -4.91 -2.05
CA ILE A 2 11.56 -4.68 -3.48
C ILE A 2 12.51 -3.50 -3.71
N SER A 3 13.22 -3.54 -4.84
CA SER A 3 14.09 -2.45 -5.27
C SER A 3 13.29 -1.27 -5.84
N ALA A 4 13.96 -0.13 -6.04
CA ALA A 4 13.37 1.00 -6.77
C ALA A 4 13.04 0.64 -8.24
N GLU A 5 13.84 -0.24 -8.85
CA GLU A 5 13.60 -0.74 -10.21
C GLU A 5 12.34 -1.60 -10.28
N ASP A 6 12.16 -2.52 -9.32
CA ASP A 6 10.95 -3.34 -9.21
C ASP A 6 9.70 -2.49 -8.99
N LEU A 7 9.81 -1.44 -8.16
CA LEU A 7 8.73 -0.49 -7.95
C LEU A 7 8.36 0.22 -9.27
N GLN A 8 9.34 0.72 -10.01
CA GLN A 8 9.10 1.40 -11.28
C GLN A 8 8.50 0.46 -12.32
N ARG A 9 9.01 -0.77 -12.41
CA ARG A 9 8.47 -1.82 -13.29
C ARG A 9 6.99 -2.10 -12.98
N THR A 10 6.64 -2.17 -11.69
CA THR A 10 5.26 -2.39 -11.24
C THR A 10 4.34 -1.22 -11.59
N LYS A 11 4.79 0.03 -11.41
CA LYS A 11 4.04 1.22 -11.85
C LYS A 11 3.81 1.21 -13.37
N ASN A 12 4.86 0.92 -14.14
CA ASN A 12 4.80 0.92 -15.60
C ASN A 12 3.78 -0.09 -16.15
N ILE A 13 3.69 -1.30 -15.58
CA ILE A 13 2.72 -2.31 -16.07
C ILE A 13 1.28 -1.91 -15.75
N ILE A 14 1.01 -1.32 -14.58
CA ILE A 14 -0.33 -0.83 -14.19
C ILE A 14 -0.74 0.32 -15.13
N GLN A 15 0.15 1.27 -15.38
CA GLN A 15 -0.10 2.39 -16.31
C GLN A 15 -0.34 1.93 -17.75
N ARG A 16 0.39 0.92 -18.23
CA ARG A 16 0.17 0.33 -19.57
C ARG A 16 -1.22 -0.30 -19.71
N ALA A 17 -1.79 -0.78 -18.61
CA ALA A 17 -3.18 -1.25 -18.55
C ALA A 17 -4.21 -0.11 -18.42
N LYS A 18 -3.78 1.16 -18.48
CA LYS A 18 -4.59 2.37 -18.27
C LYS A 18 -5.25 2.42 -16.89
N LEU A 19 -4.62 1.82 -15.88
CA LEU A 19 -5.09 1.85 -14.51
C LEU A 19 -4.38 2.97 -13.71
N PRO A 20 -5.06 3.57 -12.72
CA PRO A 20 -4.46 4.57 -11.85
C PRO A 20 -3.36 3.96 -10.97
N ILE A 21 -2.30 4.74 -10.73
CA ILE A 21 -1.20 4.40 -9.82
C ILE A 21 -1.13 5.29 -8.58
N SER A 22 -2.11 6.19 -8.43
CA SER A 22 -2.32 7.05 -7.27
C SER A 22 -3.70 6.76 -6.68
N CYS A 23 -3.85 6.97 -5.37
CA CYS A 23 -5.13 6.82 -4.70
C CYS A 23 -5.92 8.15 -4.71
N PRO A 24 -7.25 8.13 -4.50
CA PRO A 24 -8.03 9.35 -4.37
C PRO A 24 -7.56 10.21 -3.18
N LYS A 25 -7.70 11.53 -3.32
CA LYS A 25 -7.43 12.51 -2.27
C LYS A 25 -8.56 12.51 -1.23
N ILE A 26 -8.42 11.66 -0.22
CA ILE A 26 -9.33 11.59 0.92
C ILE A 26 -8.57 11.86 2.23
N PRO A 27 -9.25 12.33 3.30
CA PRO A 27 -8.63 12.47 4.61
C PRO A 27 -7.96 11.17 5.07
N LEU A 28 -6.78 11.28 5.68
CA LEU A 28 -6.02 10.11 6.15
C LEU A 28 -6.82 9.24 7.12
N ASP A 29 -7.56 9.86 8.04
CA ASP A 29 -8.39 9.14 9.00
C ASP A 29 -9.49 8.32 8.31
N GLU A 30 -10.06 8.85 7.23
CA GLU A 30 -11.06 8.14 6.42
C GLU A 30 -10.42 6.94 5.71
N PHE A 31 -9.24 7.14 5.10
CA PHE A 31 -8.46 6.06 4.48
C PHE A 31 -8.14 4.93 5.48
N LEU A 32 -7.65 5.29 6.67
CA LEU A 32 -7.33 4.35 7.73
C LEU A 32 -8.58 3.63 8.25
N SER A 33 -9.72 4.33 8.31
CA SER A 33 -11.00 3.72 8.69
C SER A 33 -11.39 2.62 7.71
N TYR A 34 -11.23 2.82 6.39
CA TYR A 34 -11.49 1.77 5.40
C TYR A 34 -10.56 0.57 5.56
N MET A 35 -9.28 0.80 5.88
CA MET A 35 -8.33 -0.28 6.14
C MET A 35 -8.69 -1.09 7.39
N ALA A 36 -9.25 -0.45 8.42
CA ALA A 36 -9.61 -1.10 9.68
C ALA A 36 -10.77 -2.10 9.54
N HIS A 37 -11.57 -2.01 8.48
CA HIS A 37 -12.70 -2.92 8.22
C HIS A 37 -12.31 -4.18 7.41
N ASP A 38 -11.06 -4.31 6.95
CA ASP A 38 -10.60 -5.49 6.20
C ASP A 38 -10.53 -6.74 7.11
N LYS A 39 -11.05 -7.88 6.65
CA LYS A 39 -11.09 -9.16 7.40
C LYS A 39 -9.71 -9.76 7.73
N LYS A 40 -8.59 -9.08 7.44
CA LYS A 40 -7.22 -9.46 7.87
C LYS A 40 -6.86 -8.95 9.28
N VAL A 41 -7.78 -8.25 9.95
CA VAL A 41 -7.69 -7.87 11.36
C VAL A 41 -8.00 -9.08 12.25
N LEU A 42 -7.05 -10.01 12.38
CA LEU A 42 -7.06 -11.01 13.45
C LEU A 42 -6.60 -10.31 14.75
N ASN A 43 -7.50 -10.20 15.75
CA ASN A 43 -7.26 -9.57 17.06
C ASN A 43 -6.96 -8.05 17.06
N GLY A 44 -7.54 -7.27 16.14
CA GLY A 44 -7.40 -5.80 16.18
C GLY A 44 -6.08 -5.24 15.66
N GLN A 45 -5.18 -6.09 15.11
CA GLN A 45 -3.92 -5.65 14.52
C GLN A 45 -3.97 -5.64 12.99
N LEU A 46 -3.70 -4.48 12.39
CA LEU A 46 -3.56 -4.30 10.95
C LEU A 46 -2.42 -5.18 10.43
N ARG A 47 -2.70 -5.94 9.36
CA ARG A 47 -1.70 -6.73 8.63
C ARG A 47 -1.67 -6.26 7.18
N LEU A 48 -0.46 -6.02 6.68
CA LEU A 48 -0.24 -5.64 5.30
C LEU A 48 0.27 -6.83 4.49
N VAL A 49 -0.07 -6.86 3.21
CA VAL A 49 0.59 -7.72 2.23
C VAL A 49 1.69 -6.90 1.59
N LEU A 50 2.95 -7.30 1.81
CA LEU A 50 4.11 -6.53 1.38
C LEU A 50 5.04 -7.40 0.56
N LEU A 51 5.64 -6.82 -0.49
CA LEU A 51 6.53 -7.52 -1.40
C LEU A 51 7.96 -7.55 -0.87
N GLN A 52 8.52 -8.76 -0.74
CA GLN A 52 9.94 -8.94 -0.48
C GLN A 52 10.76 -8.92 -1.77
N GLN A 53 10.20 -9.49 -2.83
CA GLN A 53 10.66 -9.47 -4.22
C GLN A 53 9.45 -9.65 -5.16
N LEU A 54 9.59 -9.38 -6.45
CA LEU A 54 8.52 -9.63 -7.41
C LEU A 54 8.13 -11.12 -7.42
N GLY A 55 6.85 -11.41 -7.27
CA GLY A 55 6.34 -12.79 -7.16
C GLY A 55 6.37 -13.37 -5.74
N GLN A 56 6.94 -12.67 -4.75
CA GLN A 56 6.95 -13.10 -3.34
C GLN A 56 6.44 -12.00 -2.41
N ALA A 57 5.30 -12.28 -1.77
CA ALA A 57 4.69 -11.42 -0.76
C ALA A 57 4.70 -12.10 0.61
N VAL A 58 4.72 -11.29 1.66
CA VAL A 58 4.50 -11.73 3.05
C VAL A 58 3.30 -10.99 3.63
N ILE A 59 2.56 -11.68 4.50
CA ILE A 59 1.55 -11.05 5.34
C ILE A 59 2.23 -10.71 6.66
N THR A 60 2.39 -9.43 6.95
CA THR A 60 3.14 -9.00 8.14
C THR A 60 2.43 -7.89 8.90
N LYS A 61 2.70 -7.86 10.21
CA LYS A 61 2.39 -6.73 11.11
C LYS A 61 3.64 -5.91 11.46
N GLU A 62 4.79 -6.30 10.93
CA GLU A 62 6.09 -5.68 11.18
C GLU A 62 6.34 -4.59 10.12
N PHE A 63 5.76 -3.43 10.35
CA PHE A 63 5.95 -2.25 9.52
C PHE A 63 5.85 -0.98 10.37
N ASP A 64 6.43 0.10 9.86
CA ASP A 64 6.34 1.42 10.47
C ASP A 64 5.02 2.08 10.06
N VAL A 65 4.17 2.34 11.06
CA VAL A 65 2.84 2.94 10.88
C VAL A 65 2.93 4.38 10.39
N GLU A 66 3.92 5.16 10.87
CA GLU A 66 4.08 6.55 10.44
C GLU A 66 4.59 6.62 9.00
N LYS A 67 5.52 5.73 8.64
CA LYS A 67 5.96 5.59 7.24
C LYS A 67 4.81 5.18 6.31
N MET A 68 3.92 4.28 6.77
CA MET A 68 2.73 3.91 6.01
C MET A 68 1.82 5.13 5.77
N LYS A 69 1.53 5.92 6.80
CA LYS A 69 0.72 7.15 6.69
C LYS A 69 1.33 8.15 5.71
N GLN A 70 2.65 8.36 5.80
CA GLN A 70 3.38 9.23 4.89
C GLN A 70 3.25 8.76 3.43
N VAL A 71 3.47 7.48 3.17
CA VAL A 71 3.35 6.91 1.81
C VAL A 71 1.93 7.03 1.26
N ILE A 72 0.89 6.87 2.09
CA ILE A 72 -0.50 7.09 1.66
C ILE A 72 -0.68 8.54 1.20
N LEU A 73 -0.24 9.52 1.99
CA LEU A 73 -0.36 10.94 1.68
C LEU A 73 0.42 11.33 0.41
N GLU A 74 1.64 10.82 0.25
CA GLU A 74 2.50 11.10 -0.91
C GLU A 74 1.98 10.54 -2.23
N ASN A 75 1.08 9.55 -2.20
CA ASN A 75 0.56 8.88 -3.40
C ASN A 75 -0.92 9.20 -3.68
N GLN A 76 -1.47 10.25 -3.07
CA GLN A 76 -2.78 10.79 -3.44
C GLN A 76 -2.70 11.53 -4.79
N ALA A 77 -3.72 11.37 -5.63
CA ALA A 77 -3.90 12.17 -6.82
C ALA A 77 -4.06 13.65 -6.45
N GLU A 78 -3.60 14.56 -7.31
CA GLU A 78 -3.73 16.01 -7.11
C GLU A 78 -5.19 16.48 -6.93
#